data_AF-A0A4R9VHB2-F1
#
_entry.id   AF-A0A4R9VHB2-F1
#
_cell.length_a   1.000
_cell.length_b   1.000
_cell.length_c   1.000
_cell.angle_alpha   90.00
_cell.angle_beta   90.00
_cell.angle_gamma   90.00
#
_symmetry.space_group_name_H-M   'P 1'
#
loop_
_entity.id
_entity.type
_entity.pdbx_description
1 polymer ?
#
loop_
_entity_poly.entity_id
_entity_poly.type
_entity_poly.pdbx_seq_one_letter_code
_entity_poly.pdbx_strand_id
1 'polypeptide(L)'
;ALTVAITNTADSPLARASDFAIDILAGPERSVAATKTFVNSAVAGLALMAHCTGDDALLAALARLPEHFEKAIACDWMALAGALETPRSLFILGRGPSAAMA
;
A
#
# COMPACT_ATOMS: atom_id res chain seq x y z
N ALA A 1 2.06 -4.15 25.68
CA ALA A 1 1.28 -3.21 24.84
C ALA A 1 0.48 -4.05 23.86
N LEU A 2 -0.67 -3.57 23.37
CA LEU A 2 -1.41 -4.25 22.31
C LEU A 2 -0.62 -4.20 21.00
N THR A 3 -0.50 -5.33 20.31
CA THR A 3 0.28 -5.49 19.09
C THR A 3 -0.55 -6.04 17.94
N VAL A 4 -0.39 -5.45 16.75
CA VAL A 4 -1.07 -5.87 15.52
C VAL A 4 -0.03 -6.04 14.42
N ALA A 5 0.10 -7.24 13.87
CA ALA A 5 0.92 -7.50 12.70
C ALA A 5 0.12 -7.27 11.42
N ILE A 6 0.66 -6.50 10.47
CA ILE A 6 0.18 -6.42 9.09
C ILE A 6 1.19 -7.17 8.23
N THR A 7 0.79 -8.30 7.63
CA THR A 7 1.73 -9.20 6.94
C THR A 7 1.09 -9.93 5.78
N ASN A 8 1.89 -10.36 4.81
CA ASN A 8 1.45 -11.19 3.69
C ASN A 8 1.66 -12.70 3.95
N THR A 9 2.11 -13.04 5.16
CA THR A 9 2.34 -14.42 5.59
C THR A 9 1.64 -14.63 6.93
N ALA A 10 0.38 -15.07 6.87
CA ALA A 10 -0.48 -15.26 8.03
C ALA A 10 0.16 -16.14 9.12
N ASP A 11 0.92 -17.17 8.74
CA ASP A 11 1.61 -18.07 9.67
C ASP A 11 3.08 -17.69 9.92
N SER A 12 3.44 -16.41 9.80
CA SER A 12 4.81 -15.96 10.07
C SER A 12 5.12 -15.92 11.57
N PRO A 13 6.41 -15.97 11.97
CA PRO A 13 6.80 -15.71 13.36
C PRO A 13 6.29 -14.36 13.88
N LEU A 14 6.22 -13.33 13.02
CA LEU A 14 5.68 -12.01 13.36
C LEU A 14 4.19 -12.08 13.72
N ALA A 15 3.40 -12.78 12.90
CA ALA A 15 1.97 -12.95 13.17
C ALA A 15 1.72 -13.71 14.47
N ARG A 16 2.47 -14.80 14.72
CA ARG A 16 2.37 -15.58 15.96
C ARG A 16 2.82 -14.83 17.22
N ALA A 17 3.72 -13.85 17.08
CA ALA A 17 4.22 -13.07 18.19
C ALA A 17 3.34 -11.85 18.53
N SER A 18 2.32 -11.56 17.71
CA SER A 18 1.44 -10.40 17.88
C SER A 18 0.08 -10.83 18.46
N ASP A 19 -0.60 -9.94 19.20
CA ASP A 19 -1.93 -10.22 19.75
C ASP A 19 -2.97 -10.43 18.64
N PHE A 20 -2.83 -9.67 17.54
CA PHE A 20 -3.63 -9.80 16.33
C PHE A 20 -2.75 -9.80 15.08
N ALA A 21 -3.21 -10.47 14.03
CA ALA A 21 -2.59 -10.45 12.72
C ALA A 21 -3.62 -10.15 11.64
N ILE A 22 -3.27 -9.26 10.73
CA ILE A 22 -4.02 -8.92 9.51
C ILE A 22 -3.22 -9.49 8.34
N ASP A 23 -3.77 -10.52 7.70
CA ASP A 23 -3.28 -10.98 6.40
C ASP A 23 -3.68 -9.97 5.33
N ILE A 24 -2.69 -9.44 4.61
CA ILE A 24 -2.91 -8.44 3.56
C ILE A 24 -3.35 -9.06 2.23
N LEU A 25 -3.34 -10.40 2.11
CA LEU A 25 -3.86 -11.13 0.95
C LEU A 25 -3.27 -10.67 -0.39
N ALA A 26 -2.01 -10.22 -0.42
CA ALA A 26 -1.35 -9.81 -1.67
C ALA A 26 -0.95 -11.02 -2.53
N GLY A 27 -0.98 -12.22 -1.95
CA GLY A 27 -0.50 -13.45 -2.56
C GLY A 27 1.02 -13.42 -2.78
N PRO A 28 1.61 -14.41 -3.46
CA PRO A 28 3.05 -14.44 -3.67
C PRO A 28 3.52 -13.23 -4.49
N GLU A 29 4.61 -12.60 -4.03
CA GLU A 29 5.32 -11.54 -4.76
C GLU A 29 6.44 -12.21 -5.57
N ARG A 30 6.30 -12.25 -6.89
CA ARG A 30 7.30 -12.88 -7.79
C ARG A 30 8.34 -11.89 -8.30
N SER A 31 8.03 -10.60 -8.23
CA SER A 31 8.94 -9.51 -8.55
C SER A 31 9.84 -9.23 -7.37
N VAL A 32 11.09 -8.86 -7.64
CA VAL A 32 12.03 -8.37 -6.61
C VAL A 32 11.53 -7.03 -6.04
N ALA A 33 10.97 -6.17 -6.89
CA ALA A 33 10.30 -4.96 -6.44
C ALA A 33 8.89 -5.30 -5.95
N ALA A 34 8.64 -5.11 -4.65
CA ALA A 34 7.35 -5.35 -4.04
C ALA A 34 6.35 -4.27 -4.47
N THR A 35 5.24 -4.68 -5.06
CA THR A 35 4.18 -3.78 -5.56
C THR A 35 2.89 -4.01 -4.79
N LYS A 36 2.29 -5.21 -4.96
CA LYS A 36 1.04 -5.59 -4.30
C LYS A 36 1.19 -5.58 -2.79
N THR A 37 2.29 -6.12 -2.28
CA THR A 37 2.58 -6.16 -0.84
C THR A 37 2.60 -4.75 -0.23
N PHE A 38 3.21 -3.76 -0.89
CA PHE A 38 3.24 -2.38 -0.40
C PHE A 38 1.83 -1.77 -0.38
N VAL A 39 1.11 -1.85 -1.51
CA VAL A 39 -0.24 -1.28 -1.64
C VAL A 39 -1.19 -1.91 -0.63
N ASN A 40 -1.25 -3.24 -0.55
CA ASN A 40 -2.16 -3.92 0.36
C ASN A 40 -1.81 -3.64 1.84
N SER A 41 -0.53 -3.45 2.19
CA SER A 41 -0.14 -3.06 3.55
C SER A 41 -0.67 -1.68 3.92
N ALA A 42 -0.57 -0.71 3.00
CA ALA A 42 -1.13 0.62 3.20
C ALA A 42 -2.67 0.59 3.31
N VAL A 43 -3.33 -0.19 2.46
CA VAL A 43 -4.80 -0.39 2.48
C VAL A 43 -5.25 -1.04 3.79
N ALA A 44 -4.55 -2.07 4.27
CA ALA A 44 -4.85 -2.72 5.54
C ALA A 44 -4.71 -1.74 6.73
N GLY A 45 -3.67 -0.91 6.74
CA GLY A 45 -3.49 0.13 7.75
C GLY A 45 -4.58 1.18 7.72
N LEU A 46 -4.99 1.64 6.53
CA LEU A 46 -6.10 2.58 6.36
C LEU A 46 -7.44 1.97 6.80
N ALA A 47 -7.70 0.72 6.48
CA ALA A 47 -8.92 0.02 6.90
C ALA A 47 -8.98 -0.14 8.42
N LEU A 48 -7.86 -0.54 9.05
CA LEU A 48 -7.76 -0.60 10.51
C LEU A 48 -8.04 0.77 11.14
N MET A 49 -7.43 1.84 10.61
CA MET A 49 -7.67 3.20 11.09
C MET A 49 -9.14 3.60 10.95
N ALA A 50 -9.75 3.38 9.78
CA ALA A 50 -11.13 3.73 9.49
C ALA A 50 -12.12 3.06 10.46
N HIS A 51 -11.93 1.77 10.73
CA HIS A 51 -12.75 1.03 11.69
C HIS A 51 -12.51 1.48 13.14
N CYS A 52 -11.26 1.76 13.53
CA CYS A 52 -10.93 2.25 14.86
C CYS A 52 -11.52 3.64 15.14
N THR A 53 -11.60 4.51 14.13
CA THR A 53 -12.11 5.89 14.27
C THR A 53 -13.59 6.04 13.92
N GLY A 54 -14.22 5.02 13.32
CA GLY A 54 -15.58 5.13 12.79
C GLY A 54 -15.68 6.12 11.62
N ASP A 55 -14.65 6.18 10.77
CA ASP A 55 -14.61 7.11 9.64
C ASP A 55 -15.33 6.52 8.41
N ASP A 56 -16.63 6.80 8.31
CA ASP A 56 -17.48 6.35 7.21
C ASP A 56 -17.02 6.86 5.84
N ALA A 57 -16.41 8.06 5.78
CA ALA A 57 -15.91 8.63 4.54
C ALA A 57 -14.68 7.86 4.04
N LEU A 58 -13.78 7.48 4.95
CA LEU A 58 -12.62 6.64 4.62
C LEU A 58 -13.05 5.22 4.25
N LEU A 59 -14.02 4.62 4.94
CA LEU A 59 -14.60 3.32 4.57
C LEU A 59 -15.19 3.35 3.15
N ALA A 60 -15.96 4.39 2.83
CA ALA A 60 -16.53 4.57 1.49
C ALA A 60 -15.46 4.84 0.42
N ALA A 61 -14.33 5.46 0.77
CA ALA A 61 -13.19 5.63 -0.13
C ALA A 61 -12.49 4.30 -0.39
N LEU A 62 -12.24 3.49 0.64
CA LEU A 62 -11.63 2.16 0.54
C LEU A 62 -12.48 1.22 -0.32
N ALA A 63 -13.81 1.25 -0.18
CA ALA A 63 -14.72 0.44 -0.99
C ALA A 63 -14.63 0.74 -2.50
N ARG A 64 -14.33 2.00 -2.87
CA ARG A 64 -14.18 2.45 -4.27
C ARG A 64 -12.75 2.32 -4.79
N LEU A 65 -11.81 1.87 -3.96
CA LEU A 65 -10.40 1.84 -4.31
C LEU A 65 -10.07 0.94 -5.52
N PRO A 66 -10.72 -0.24 -5.72
CA PRO A 66 -10.50 -1.04 -6.92
C PRO A 66 -10.72 -0.26 -8.23
N GLU A 67 -11.80 0.52 -8.33
CA GLU A 67 -12.10 1.36 -9.49
C GLU A 67 -11.03 2.46 -9.70
N HIS A 68 -10.45 2.97 -8.63
CA HIS A 68 -9.37 3.97 -8.71
C HIS A 68 -8.05 3.34 -9.16
N PHE A 69 -7.78 2.10 -8.74
CA PHE A 69 -6.62 1.36 -9.22
C PHE A 69 -6.72 1.04 -10.72
N GLU A 70 -7.90 0.66 -11.22
CA GLU A 70 -8.12 0.47 -12.66
C GLU A 70 -7.79 1.74 -13.46
N LYS A 71 -8.23 2.91 -12.97
CA LYS A 71 -7.89 4.20 -13.58
C LYS A 71 -6.40 4.52 -13.48
N ALA A 72 -5.78 4.25 -12.33
CA ALA A 72 -4.36 4.50 -12.12
C ALA A 72 -3.47 3.63 -13.03
N ILE A 73 -3.85 2.37 -13.25
CA ILE A 73 -3.18 1.45 -14.19
C ILE A 73 -3.31 1.96 -15.64
N ALA A 74 -4.43 2.61 -15.98
CA ALA A 74 -4.68 3.15 -17.30
C ALA A 74 -3.98 4.51 -17.58
N CYS A 75 -3.33 5.13 -16.58
CA CYS A 75 -2.60 6.37 -16.77
C CYS A 75 -1.39 6.16 -17.69
N ASP A 76 -1.19 7.06 -18.66
CA ASP A 76 0.00 7.06 -19.52
C ASP A 76 1.15 7.82 -18.86
N TRP A 77 2.23 7.10 -18.57
CA TRP A 77 3.46 7.62 -17.97
C TRP A 77 4.65 7.59 -18.94
N MET A 78 4.43 7.32 -20.24
CA MET A 78 5.53 7.14 -21.20
C MET A 78 6.40 8.39 -21.38
N ALA A 79 5.82 9.58 -21.24
CA ALA A 79 6.57 10.83 -21.25
C ALA A 79 7.57 10.92 -20.08
N LEU A 80 7.18 10.46 -18.89
CA LEU A 80 8.10 10.39 -17.73
C LEU A 80 9.17 9.31 -17.96
N ALA A 81 8.78 8.14 -18.45
CA ALA A 81 9.72 7.06 -18.74
C ALA A 81 10.84 7.52 -19.69
N GLY A 82 10.49 8.21 -20.78
CA GLY A 82 11.46 8.77 -21.72
C GLY A 82 12.37 9.83 -21.08
N ALA A 83 11.84 10.68 -20.20
CA ALA A 83 12.65 11.67 -19.48
C ALA A 83 13.67 11.04 -18.50
N LEU A 84 13.46 9.78 -18.11
CA LEU A 84 14.32 9.05 -17.17
C LEU A 84 15.42 8.21 -17.83
N GLU A 85 15.52 8.16 -19.17
CA GLU A 85 16.51 7.33 -19.87
C GLU A 85 17.97 7.79 -19.69
N THR A 86 18.18 9.08 -19.45
CA THR A 86 19.52 9.71 -19.39
C THR A 86 19.99 10.17 -17.99
N PRO A 87 19.14 10.56 -17.03
CA PRO A 87 19.59 11.00 -15.72
C PRO A 87 20.24 9.88 -14.90
N ARG A 88 21.33 10.20 -14.18
CA ARG A 88 21.96 9.28 -13.21
C ARG A 88 21.38 9.35 -11.81
N SER A 89 20.47 10.29 -11.56
CA SER A 89 19.89 10.54 -10.24
C SER A 89 18.52 11.20 -10.40
N LEU A 90 17.61 10.87 -9.48
CA LEU A 90 16.23 11.35 -9.46
C LEU A 90 15.91 11.81 -8.03
N PHE A 91 15.29 12.99 -7.91
CA PHE A 91 14.67 13.44 -6.66
C PHE A 91 13.15 13.29 -6.79
N ILE A 92 12.53 12.65 -5.81
CA ILE A 92 11.08 12.49 -5.72
C ILE A 92 10.61 13.34 -4.55
N LEU A 93 9.56 14.13 -4.76
CA LEU A 93 9.05 15.09 -3.77
C LEU A 93 7.63 14.71 -3.37
N GLY A 94 7.35 14.77 -2.08
CA GLY A 94 6.01 14.58 -1.53
C GLY A 94 5.74 15.52 -0.35
N ARG A 95 4.46 15.69 0.01
CA ARG A 95 4.04 16.53 1.13
C ARG A 95 2.88 15.88 1.87
N GLY A 96 2.98 15.81 3.21
CA GLY A 96 1.97 15.12 4.01
C GLY A 96 1.96 13.62 3.68
N PRO A 97 0.80 12.98 3.48
CA PRO A 97 0.72 11.55 3.16
C PRO A 97 1.50 11.15 1.89
N SER A 98 1.63 12.03 0.90
CA SER A 98 2.40 11.72 -0.31
C SER A 98 3.91 11.71 -0.08
N ALA A 99 4.42 12.26 1.02
CA ALA A 99 5.83 12.15 1.39
C ALA A 99 6.23 10.71 1.74
N ALA A 100 5.28 9.85 2.15
CA ALA A 100 5.54 8.42 2.37
C ALA A 100 5.53 7.60 1.06
N MET A 101 5.03 8.19 -0.05
CA MET A 101 4.98 7.56 -1.38
C MET A 101 6.13 8.01 -2.28
N ALA A 102 6.74 9.16 -1.95
CA ALA A 102 7.85 9.77 -2.67
C ALA A 102 9.19 9.12 -2.29
#